data_AF-A0A9D4LZE1-F1
#
_entry.id   AF-A0A9D4LZE1-F1
#
_cell.length_a   1.000
_cell.length_b   1.000
_cell.length_c   1.000
_cell.angle_alpha   90.00
_cell.angle_beta   90.00
_cell.angle_gamma   90.00
#
_symmetry.space_group_name_H-M   'P 1'
#
loop_
_entity.id
_entity.type
_entity.pdbx_description
1 polymer ?
#
loop_
_entity_poly.entity_id
_entity_poly.type
_entity_poly.pdbx_seq_one_letter_code
_entity_poly.pdbx_strand_id
1 'polypeptide(L)'
;MTQATNLYFDHPQEPDPEERGLYWATRFTDTRKVFDFRPDALYDNIREDRSGNPQSKQDICGEDMSKCTLLEKPENVLGRFPTNLSRSFTCAPLSTLSIPLLLSSQQFEYVTMRKLLCETNVGILK
;
A
#
# COMPACT_ATOMS: atom_id res chain seq x y z
N MET A 1 7.56 -6.98 -4.50
CA MET A 1 6.92 -7.33 -3.21
C MET A 1 5.63 -6.55 -3.03
N THR A 2 4.65 -7.14 -2.33
CA THR A 2 3.30 -6.59 -2.11
C THR A 2 2.96 -6.70 -0.62
N GLN A 3 3.40 -5.74 0.19
CA GLN A 3 3.20 -5.77 1.62
C GLN A 3 1.81 -5.22 1.98
N ALA A 4 1.09 -5.95 2.83
CA ALA A 4 -0.33 -5.72 3.07
C ALA A 4 -0.63 -4.40 3.81
N THR A 5 0.23 -3.97 4.73
CA THR A 5 -0.02 -2.79 5.56
C THR A 5 0.31 -1.45 4.87
N ASN A 6 1.03 -1.45 3.75
CA ASN A 6 1.52 -0.24 3.08
C ASN A 6 1.16 -0.18 1.60
N LEU A 7 0.95 -1.32 0.92
CA LEU A 7 0.74 -1.37 -0.54
C LEU A 7 -0.65 -1.88 -0.95
N TYR A 8 -1.58 -2.03 0.00
CA TYR A 8 -2.99 -2.32 -0.27
C TYR A 8 -3.78 -1.02 -0.22
N PHE A 9 -4.30 -0.61 -1.38
CA PHE A 9 -5.04 0.64 -1.56
C PHE A 9 -6.56 0.44 -1.42
N ASP A 10 -7.00 -0.76 -1.08
CA ASP A 10 -8.34 -1.05 -0.59
C ASP A 10 -8.52 -0.71 0.89
N HIS A 11 -7.46 -0.30 1.58
CA HIS A 11 -7.52 0.23 2.94
C HIS A 11 -7.97 1.70 2.95
N PRO A 12 -8.64 2.16 4.02
CA PRO A 12 -8.92 3.59 4.23
C PRO A 12 -7.63 4.42 4.17
N GLN A 13 -7.67 5.68 3.72
CA GLN A 13 -6.50 6.57 3.74
C GLN A 13 -6.27 7.21 5.10
N GLU A 14 -7.34 7.43 5.85
CA GLU A 14 -7.38 8.05 7.17
C GLU A 14 -8.13 7.15 8.16
N PRO A 15 -7.90 7.29 9.48
CA PRO A 15 -8.57 6.49 10.51
C PRO A 15 -9.99 7.01 10.81
N ASP A 16 -10.78 7.32 9.79
CA ASP A 16 -12.18 7.76 9.90
C ASP A 16 -13.15 6.54 9.81
N PRO A 17 -14.17 6.42 10.66
CA PRO A 17 -15.24 5.42 10.49
C PRO A 17 -16.09 5.62 9.22
N GLU A 18 -16.23 6.85 8.70
CA GLU A 18 -16.99 7.12 7.48
C GLU A 18 -16.18 6.77 6.22
N GLU A 19 -14.87 6.61 6.36
CA GLU A 19 -14.02 6.29 5.23
C GLU A 19 -14.16 4.82 4.79
N ARG A 20 -14.31 4.69 3.49
CA ARG A 20 -14.49 3.42 2.79
C ARG A 20 -13.17 2.67 2.67
N GLY A 21 -13.21 1.38 2.96
CA GLY A 21 -12.08 0.48 2.78
C GLY A 21 -12.17 -0.72 3.71
N LEU A 22 -11.43 -1.78 3.38
CA LEU A 22 -11.26 -2.91 4.29
C LEU A 22 -10.10 -2.59 5.25
N TYR A 23 -10.09 -3.12 6.47
CA TYR A 23 -9.04 -2.82 7.46
C TYR A 23 -8.45 -4.09 8.09
N TRP A 24 -8.33 -5.14 7.27
CA TRP A 24 -7.89 -6.45 7.72
C TRP A 24 -6.40 -6.50 8.05
N ALA A 25 -5.55 -5.75 7.34
CA ALA A 25 -4.10 -5.70 7.59
C ALA A 25 -3.70 -4.51 8.45
N THR A 26 -4.23 -3.33 8.14
CA THR A 26 -3.94 -2.08 8.85
C THR A 26 -5.19 -1.21 8.95
N ARG A 27 -5.19 -0.24 9.86
CA ARG A 27 -6.33 0.67 10.05
C ARG A 27 -6.50 1.63 8.87
N PHE A 28 -5.37 2.12 8.34
CA PHE A 28 -5.32 3.06 7.21
C PHE A 28 -3.97 2.99 6.45
N THR A 29 -3.99 3.42 5.20
CA THR A 29 -2.85 3.55 4.28
C THR A 29 -2.84 4.95 3.68
N ASP A 30 -2.16 5.89 4.35
CA ASP A 30 -1.95 7.25 3.86
C ASP A 30 -0.82 7.30 2.80
N THR A 31 -0.88 8.30 1.92
CA THR A 31 0.18 8.73 0.99
C THR A 31 1.56 8.80 1.65
N ARG A 32 1.67 9.32 2.87
CA ARG A 32 2.94 9.36 3.60
C ARG A 32 3.47 7.97 3.92
N LYS A 33 2.59 7.05 4.33
CA LYS A 33 2.92 5.66 4.67
C LYS A 33 3.35 4.85 3.46
N VAL A 34 2.81 5.16 2.28
CA VAL A 34 3.23 4.60 0.99
C VAL A 34 4.58 5.18 0.56
N PHE A 35 4.77 6.50 0.71
CA PHE A 35 6.00 7.18 0.32
C PHE A 35 7.20 6.73 1.16
N ASP A 36 7.02 6.69 2.49
CA ASP A 36 8.07 6.30 3.45
C ASP A 36 8.38 4.78 3.42
N PHE A 37 7.63 3.99 2.65
CA PHE A 37 7.80 2.54 2.63
C PHE A 37 9.14 2.11 2.02
N ARG A 38 9.95 1.41 2.81
CA ARG A 38 11.27 0.90 2.45
C ARG A 38 11.23 -0.59 2.09
N PRO A 39 11.39 -0.95 0.79
CA PRO A 39 11.36 -2.36 0.37
C PRO A 39 12.65 -3.13 0.69
N ASP A 40 13.76 -2.41 0.84
CA ASP A 40 15.09 -2.91 1.22
C ASP A 40 15.21 -3.24 2.71
N ALA A 41 14.53 -2.47 3.56
CA ALA A 41 14.50 -2.66 5.00
C ALA A 41 13.07 -2.91 5.52
N LEU A 42 12.57 -4.14 5.34
CA LEU A 42 11.17 -4.49 5.63
C LEU A 42 10.73 -4.13 7.07
N TYR A 43 11.58 -4.42 8.05
CA TYR A 43 11.27 -4.20 9.48
C TYR A 43 11.34 -2.72 9.91
N ASP A 44 11.92 -1.83 9.09
CA ASP A 44 11.93 -0.39 9.37
C ASP A 44 10.55 0.25 9.10
N ASN A 45 9.65 -0.48 8.43
CA ASN A 45 8.28 -0.03 8.18
C ASN A 45 7.33 -0.27 9.36
N ILE A 46 7.78 -0.95 10.42
CA ILE A 46 6.99 -1.20 11.62
C ILE A 46 6.78 0.14 12.36
N ARG A 47 5.52 0.51 12.56
CA ARG A 47 5.14 1.75 13.28
C ARG A 47 3.96 1.55 14.20
N GLU A 48 2.95 0.85 13.72
CA GLU A 48 1.66 0.71 14.39
C GLU A 48 1.08 -0.67 14.13
N ASP A 49 0.31 -1.17 15.09
CA ASP A 49 -0.49 -2.36 14.91
C ASP A 49 -1.77 -2.05 14.08
N ARG A 50 -2.56 -3.09 13.82
CA ARG A 50 -3.85 -2.95 13.12
C ARG A 50 -4.84 -2.05 13.87
N SER A 51 -4.74 -1.95 15.18
CA SER A 51 -5.60 -1.12 16.04
C SER A 51 -5.12 0.32 16.19
N GLY A 52 -3.94 0.66 15.65
CA GLY A 52 -3.32 1.98 15.76
C GLY A 52 -2.42 2.16 16.99
N ASN A 53 -2.12 1.09 17.75
CA ASN A 53 -1.16 1.18 18.85
C ASN A 53 0.26 1.23 18.28
N PRO A 54 1.15 2.10 18.80
CA PRO A 54 2.53 2.17 18.33
C PRO A 54 3.27 0.85 18.60
N GLN A 55 4.04 0.40 17.62
CA GLN A 55 4.91 -0.78 17.73
C GLN A 55 6.35 -0.39 17.39
N SER A 56 7.30 -0.86 18.21
CA SER A 56 8.71 -0.69 17.92
C SER A 56 9.29 -1.92 17.22
N LYS A 57 10.37 -1.71 16.47
CA LYS A 57 11.12 -2.79 15.82
C LYS A 57 11.69 -3.77 16.83
N GLN A 58 12.09 -3.28 18.01
CA GLN A 58 12.66 -4.07 19.10
C GLN A 58 11.64 -5.05 19.68
N ASP A 59 10.37 -4.64 19.81
CA ASP A 59 9.31 -5.49 20.34
C ASP A 59 9.04 -6.72 19.45
N ILE A 60 9.17 -6.55 18.13
CA ILE A 60 8.91 -7.61 17.15
C ILE A 60 10.16 -8.46 16.90
N CYS A 61 11.31 -7.83 16.74
CA CYS A 61 12.57 -8.49 16.37
C CYS A 61 13.37 -9.01 17.57
N GLY A 62 13.02 -8.64 18.80
CA GLY A 62 13.84 -8.85 19.99
C GLY A 62 15.01 -7.85 20.06
N GLU A 63 15.57 -7.67 21.26
CA GLU A 63 16.66 -6.72 21.53
C GLU A 63 17.87 -6.92 20.59
N ASP A 64 18.16 -8.17 20.22
CA ASP A 64 19.32 -8.54 19.39
C ASP A 64 19.02 -8.65 17.89
N MET A 65 17.83 -8.24 17.43
CA MET A 65 17.36 -8.49 16.05
C MET A 65 17.31 -9.97 15.65
N SER A 66 17.49 -10.88 16.61
CA SER A 66 17.68 -12.32 16.39
C SER A 66 16.46 -13.03 15.81
N LYS A 67 15.25 -12.46 15.98
CA LYS A 67 14.01 -12.99 15.38
C LYS A 67 13.76 -12.50 13.95
N CYS A 68 14.44 -11.45 13.50
CA CYS A 68 14.16 -10.81 12.22
C CYS A 68 15.21 -11.17 11.18
N THR A 69 14.76 -11.71 10.05
CA THR A 69 15.65 -12.13 8.96
C THR A 69 16.08 -10.93 8.14
N LEU A 70 17.37 -10.61 8.16
CA LEU A 70 17.92 -9.56 7.31
C LEU A 70 17.99 -10.04 5.85
N LEU A 71 17.89 -9.10 4.90
CA LEU A 71 18.05 -9.42 3.48
C LEU A 71 19.51 -9.77 3.19
N GLU A 72 19.75 -10.98 2.69
CA GLU A 72 21.08 -11.41 2.21
C GLU A 72 21.40 -10.88 0.82
N LYS A 73 20.38 -10.68 -0.03
CA LYS A 73 20.51 -10.26 -1.44
C LYS A 73 19.50 -9.16 -1.79
N PRO A 74 19.86 -7.88 -1.62
CA PRO A 74 18.97 -6.76 -1.94
C PRO A 74 18.63 -6.68 -3.43
N GLU A 75 19.50 -7.22 -4.30
CA GLU A 75 19.33 -7.28 -5.75
C GLU A 75 18.07 -8.07 -6.19
N ASN A 76 17.54 -8.95 -5.34
CA ASN A 76 16.35 -9.73 -5.65
C ASN A 76 15.04 -8.94 -5.48
N VAL A 77 15.11 -7.70 -4.96
CA VAL A 77 13.94 -6.83 -4.80
C VAL A 77 13.69 -6.08 -6.11
N LEU A 78 12.92 -6.71 -7.01
CA LEU A 78 12.59 -6.15 -8.33
C LEU A 78 11.78 -4.85 -8.27
N GLY A 79 11.03 -4.62 -7.19
CA GLY A 79 10.19 -3.44 -7.04
C GLY A 79 8.98 -3.63 -6.13
N ARG A 80 8.17 -2.58 -6.06
CA ARG A 80 6.94 -2.49 -5.25
C ARG A 80 5.75 -2.54 -6.18
N PHE A 81 4.76 -3.37 -5.86
CA PHE A 81 3.53 -3.45 -6.64
C PHE A 81 2.35 -3.14 -5.71
N PRO A 82 1.59 -2.07 -5.95
CA PRO A 82 0.38 -1.81 -5.21
C PRO A 82 -0.75 -2.72 -5.68
N THR A 83 -1.58 -3.17 -4.75
CA THR A 83 -2.72 -4.07 -5.01
C THR A 83 -4.03 -3.47 -4.51
N ASN A 84 -5.11 -3.76 -5.22
CA ASN A 84 -6.47 -3.41 -4.83
C ASN A 84 -7.31 -4.69 -4.78
N LEU A 85 -8.00 -4.93 -3.67
CA LEU A 85 -9.01 -5.98 -3.61
C LEU A 85 -10.33 -5.44 -4.17
N SER A 86 -10.79 -5.99 -5.29
CA SER A 86 -11.95 -5.50 -6.06
C SER A 86 -13.30 -5.56 -5.34
N ARG A 87 -13.36 -6.13 -4.14
CA ARG A 87 -14.63 -6.41 -3.42
C ARG A 87 -15.35 -5.16 -2.90
N SER A 88 -14.64 -4.03 -2.76
CA SER A 88 -15.19 -2.81 -2.12
C SER A 88 -15.30 -1.60 -3.05
N PHE A 89 -14.97 -1.74 -4.34
CA PHE A 89 -14.90 -0.61 -5.29
C PHE A 89 -15.85 -0.83 -6.47
N THR A 90 -16.88 0.02 -6.60
CA THR A 90 -17.51 0.30 -7.91
C THR A 90 -16.55 1.17 -8.75
N CYS A 91 -16.65 1.17 -10.09
CA CYS A 91 -15.65 1.82 -10.96
C CYS A 91 -15.55 3.36 -10.81
N ALA A 92 -16.62 4.04 -10.38
CA ALA A 92 -16.63 5.51 -10.28
C ALA A 92 -15.73 6.08 -9.16
N PRO A 93 -15.68 5.50 -7.95
CA PRO A 93 -14.87 6.04 -6.85
C PRO A 93 -13.43 5.47 -6.75
N LEU A 94 -12.94 4.73 -7.76
CA LEU A 94 -11.53 4.27 -7.80
C LEU A 94 -10.56 5.42 -8.12
N SER A 95 -11.01 6.44 -8.86
CA SER A 95 -10.19 7.58 -9.26
C SER A 95 -9.79 8.47 -8.07
N THR A 96 -10.70 8.74 -7.13
CA THR A 96 -10.44 9.70 -6.05
C THR A 96 -9.49 9.15 -4.98
N LEU A 97 -9.64 7.88 -4.62
CA LEU A 97 -8.80 7.26 -3.57
C LEU A 97 -7.47 6.74 -4.11
N SER A 98 -7.44 6.12 -5.30
CA SER A 98 -6.21 5.43 -5.72
C SER A 98 -5.16 6.35 -6.34
N ILE A 99 -5.54 7.49 -6.95
CA ILE A 99 -4.60 8.37 -7.67
C ILE A 99 -3.50 8.97 -6.79
N PRO A 100 -3.78 9.60 -5.63
CA PRO A 100 -2.70 10.19 -4.81
C PRO A 100 -1.76 9.12 -4.24
N LEU A 101 -2.29 7.95 -3.87
CA LEU A 101 -1.50 6.80 -3.42
C LEU A 101 -0.63 6.23 -4.54
N LEU A 102 -1.17 6.09 -5.76
CA LEU A 102 -0.41 5.68 -6.94
C LEU A 102 0.73 6.66 -7.24
N LEU A 103 0.48 7.97 -7.19
CA LEU A 103 1.53 8.98 -7.36
C LEU A 103 2.63 8.85 -6.31
N SER A 104 2.27 8.65 -5.03
CA SER A 104 3.25 8.46 -3.95
C SER A 104 4.09 7.19 -4.11
N SER A 105 3.56 6.16 -4.79
CA SER A 105 4.26 4.93 -5.11
C SER A 105 5.17 5.03 -6.36
N GLN A 106 4.83 5.92 -7.31
CA GLN A 106 5.45 6.08 -8.64
C GLN A 106 6.63 7.07 -8.67
N GLN A 107 7.43 7.19 -7.60
CA GLN A 107 8.76 7.81 -7.73
C GLN A 107 9.66 7.07 -8.76
N PHE A 108 9.27 5.87 -9.22
CA PHE A 108 9.83 5.19 -10.38
C PHE A 108 8.71 4.56 -11.24
N GLU A 109 8.70 4.93 -12.53
CA GLU A 109 7.94 4.38 -13.68
C GLU A 109 6.51 4.90 -13.99
N TYR A 110 6.48 5.74 -15.04
CA TYR A 110 5.35 6.37 -15.72
C TYR A 110 4.56 5.43 -16.68
N VAL A 111 4.82 4.11 -16.71
CA VAL A 111 4.43 3.27 -17.86
C VAL A 111 3.09 2.52 -17.67
N THR A 112 2.54 2.43 -16.45
CA THR A 112 1.34 1.61 -16.20
C THR A 112 0.04 2.39 -16.01
N MET A 113 -0.01 3.67 -16.41
CA MET A 113 -1.26 4.47 -16.37
C MET A 113 -2.20 4.21 -17.57
N ARG A 114 -1.83 3.34 -18.53
CA ARG A 114 -2.66 3.03 -19.71
C ARG A 114 -3.66 1.88 -19.54
N LYS A 115 -3.65 1.16 -18.42
CA LYS A 115 -4.62 0.08 -18.12
C LYS A 115 -5.63 0.42 -17.03
N LEU A 116 -5.54 1.60 -16.41
CA LEU A 116 -6.41 2.05 -15.31
C LEU A 116 -7.63 2.87 -15.77
N LEU A 117 -7.84 3.03 -17.09
CA LEU A 117 -9.14 3.44 -17.59
C LEU A 117 -10.03 2.19 -17.58
N CYS A 118 -10.75 2.02 -16.46
CA CYS A 118 -11.95 1.21 -16.42
C CYS A 118 -12.75 1.49 -17.69
N GLU A 119 -13.11 0.42 -18.41
CA GLU A 119 -13.84 0.46 -19.68
C GLU A 119 -14.91 1.57 -19.65
N THR A 120 -14.60 2.69 -20.31
CA THR A 120 -15.63 3.65 -20.65
C THR A 120 -16.55 2.94 -21.61
N ASN A 121 -17.69 2.52 -21.08
CA ASN A 121 -18.95 2.37 -21.80
C ASN A 121 -19.35 3.75 -22.37
N VAL A 122 -18.51 4.30 -23.23
CA VAL A 122 -18.85 5.39 -24.14
C VAL A 122 -18.91 4.70 -25.48
N GLY A 123 -20.15 4.52 -25.93
CA GLY A 123 -20.44 3.99 -27.24
C GLY A 123 -19.54 4.66 -28.28
N ILE A 124 -18.90 3.80 -29.07
CA ILE A 124 -18.45 4.14 -30.41
C ILE A 124 -19.72 4.59 -31.15
N LEU A 125 -20.01 5.89 -31.09
CA LEU A 125 -20.79 6.52 -32.13
C LEU A 125 -19.96 6.35 -33.41
N LYS A 126 -20.63 5.75 -34.39
CA LYS A 126 -20.20 5.49 -35.76
C LYS A 126 -19.31 6.57 -36.36
#